data_AF-A0A432TPX8-F1
#
_entry.id   AF-A0A432TPX8-F1
#
_cell.length_a   1.000
_cell.length_b   1.000
_cell.length_c   1.000
_cell.angle_alpha   90.00
_cell.angle_beta   90.00
_cell.angle_gamma   90.00
#
_symmetry.space_group_name_H-M   'P 1'
#
loop_
_entity.id
_entity.type
_entity.pdbx_description
1 polymer ?
#
loop_
_entity_poly.entity_id
_entity_poly.type
_entity_poly.pdbx_seq_one_letter_code
_entity_poly.pdbx_strand_id
1 'polypeptide(L)' 'LKRLPEVLNIENCLIALKAFPIIQDPKEKRKETDIIKVRNFYKKMGFTHIGEDFMVKNANLCEVLKNKRQARRTRTIG' A
#
# COMPACT_ATOMS: atom_id res chain seq x y z
N LEU A 1 -13.15 19.60 21.54
CA LEU A 1 -12.72 18.47 20.69
C LEU A 1 -11.42 17.89 21.25
N LYS A 2 -11.48 16.78 21.99
CA LYS A 2 -10.28 16.09 22.48
C LYS A 2 -9.54 15.51 21.27
N ARG A 3 -8.31 15.95 21.02
CA ARG A 3 -7.41 15.27 20.09
C ARG A 3 -7.09 13.91 20.70
N LEU A 4 -7.62 12.85 20.14
CA LEU A 4 -7.13 11.51 20.40
C LEU A 4 -5.85 11.37 19.55
N PRO A 5 -4.64 11.29 20.12
CA PRO A 5 -3.56 10.63 19.41
C PRO A 5 -3.89 9.15 19.52
N GLU A 6 -4.88 8.70 18.74
CA GLU A 6 -5.07 7.28 18.55
C GLU A 6 -3.76 6.83 17.90
N VAL A 7 -2.96 6.10 18.67
CA VAL A 7 -1.69 5.54 18.18
C VAL A 7 -2.08 4.69 16.99
N LEU A 8 -1.90 5.25 15.79
CA LEU A 8 -2.35 4.64 14.56
C LEU A 8 -1.64 3.30 14.48
N ASN A 9 -2.39 2.20 14.69
CA ASN A 9 -1.81 0.88 14.60
C ASN A 9 -1.62 0.58 13.12
N ILE A 10 -0.47 1.02 12.60
CA ILE A 10 -0.06 0.87 11.20
C ILE A 10 -0.19 -0.59 10.76
N GLU A 11 -0.06 -1.56 11.67
CA GLU A 11 -0.16 -2.97 11.34
C GLU A 11 -1.59 -3.44 11.00
N ASN A 12 -2.61 -2.64 11.32
CA ASN A 12 -4.00 -2.87 10.95
C ASN A 12 -4.49 -1.90 9.86
N CYS A 13 -3.58 -1.18 9.20
CA CYS A 13 -3.92 -0.22 8.16
C CYS A 13 -3.84 -0.84 6.75
N LEU A 14 -4.60 -0.26 5.82
CA LEU A 14 -4.50 -0.53 4.39
C LEU A 14 -3.65 0.55 3.72
N ILE A 15 -2.75 0.12 2.84
CA ILE A 15 -2.03 1.01 1.92
C ILE A 15 -2.82 1.01 0.61
N ALA A 16 -3.44 2.13 0.28
CA ALA A 16 -4.10 2.33 -1.01
C ALA A 16 -3.26 3.25 -1.89
N LEU A 17 -2.96 2.79 -3.10
CA LEU A 17 -2.26 3.55 -4.12
C LEU A 17 -3.20 3.72 -5.31
N LYS A 18 -3.20 4.90 -5.91
CA LYS A 18 -3.88 5.09 -7.19
C LYS A 18 -3.14 4.25 -8.24
N ALA A 19 -3.85 3.31 -8.86
CA ALA A 19 -3.36 2.32 -9.81
C ALA A 19 -2.99 2.92 -11.19
N PHE A 20 -2.85 4.24 -11.29
CA PHE A 20 -2.51 4.93 -12.53
C PHE A 20 -1.16 5.63 -12.39
N PRO A 21 -0.40 5.74 -13.49
CA PRO A 21 0.75 6.63 -13.51
C PRO A 21 0.33 8.04 -13.09
N ILE A 22 1.19 8.71 -12.30
CA ILE A 22 0.99 10.11 -11.91
C ILE A 22 1.11 10.94 -13.19
N ILE A 23 -0.03 11.39 -13.72
CA ILE A 23 -0.09 12.24 -14.91
C ILE A 23 -0.07 13.69 -14.45
N GLN A 24 0.72 14.53 -15.12
CA GLN A 24 0.71 15.97 -14.88
C GLN A 24 -0.51 16.65 -15.51
N ASP A 25 -1.03 16.12 -16.63
CA ASP A 25 -2.22 16.62 -17.33
C ASP A 25 -3.41 15.65 -17.23
N PRO A 26 -4.54 16.06 -16.58
CA PRO A 26 -5.76 15.26 -16.50
C PRO A 26 -6.40 14.89 -17.85
N LYS A 27 -6.05 15.57 -18.95
CA LYS A 27 -6.63 15.35 -20.28
C LYS A 27 -5.91 14.28 -21.11
N GLU A 28 -4.77 13.77 -20.64
CA GLU A 28 -3.98 12.79 -21.39
C GLU A 28 -4.70 11.43 -21.43
N LYS A 29 -5.02 10.95 -22.64
CA LYS A 29 -5.62 9.63 -22.82
C LYS A 29 -4.58 8.54 -22.54
N ARG A 30 -4.93 7.62 -21.65
CA ARG A 30 -4.09 6.48 -21.26
C ARG A 30 -4.09 5.41 -22.35
N LYS A 31 -2.93 4.81 -22.60
CA LYS A 31 -2.85 3.55 -23.35
C LYS A 31 -3.18 2.39 -22.42
N GLU A 32 -4.08 1.51 -22.85
CA GLU A 32 -4.49 0.33 -22.07
C GLU A 32 -3.28 -0.53 -21.67
N THR A 33 -2.27 -0.62 -22.52
CA THR A 33 -1.02 -1.34 -22.27
C THR A 33 -0.27 -0.85 -21.04
N ASP A 34 -0.28 0.46 -20.77
CA ASP A 34 0.47 1.04 -19.65
C ASP A 34 -0.29 0.87 -18.33
N ILE A 35 -1.63 0.92 -18.38
CA ILE A 35 -2.49 0.56 -17.25
C ILE A 35 -2.22 -0.90 -16.84
N ILE A 36 -2.18 -1.82 -17.82
CA ILE A 36 -1.90 -3.24 -17.57
C ILE A 36 -0.50 -3.43 -16.94
N LYS A 37 0.53 -2.73 -17.44
CA LYS A 37 1.89 -2.79 -16.87
C LYS A 37 1.91 -2.34 -15.41
N VAL A 38 1.29 -1.21 -15.09
CA VAL A 38 1.23 -0.66 -13.71
C VAL A 38 0.46 -1.61 -12.78
N ARG A 39 -0.68 -2.13 -13.22
CA ARG A 39 -1.44 -3.13 -12.44
C ARG A 39 -0.62 -4.38 -12.17
N ASN A 40 0.08 -4.92 -13.17
CA ASN A 40 0.91 -6.11 -13.02
C ASN A 40 2.11 -5.86 -12.10
N PHE A 41 2.72 -4.68 -12.15
CA PHE A 41 3.77 -4.27 -11.23
C PHE A 41 3.30 -4.31 -9.77
N TYR A 42 2.16 -3.67 -9.46
CA TYR A 42 1.62 -3.64 -8.10
C TYR A 42 1.14 -5.03 -7.62
N LYS A 43 0.60 -5.86 -8.52
CA LYS A 43 0.28 -7.27 -8.20
C LYS A 43 1.53 -8.05 -7.77
N LYS A 44 2.67 -7.90 -8.46
CA LYS A 44 3.94 -8.53 -8.06
C LYS A 44 4.42 -8.06 -6.68
N MET A 45 4.07 -6.84 -6.28
CA MET A 45 4.36 -6.31 -4.94
C MET A 45 3.36 -6.75 -3.86
N GLY A 46 2.38 -7.58 -4.21
CA GLY A 46 1.36 -8.09 -3.28
C GLY A 46 0.22 -7.12 -3.02
N PHE A 47 -0.04 -6.18 -3.95
CA PHE A 47 -1.26 -5.36 -3.94
C PHE A 47 -2.37 -6.04 -4.75
N THR A 48 -3.61 -5.84 -4.31
CA THR A 48 -4.82 -6.29 -4.99
C THR A 48 -5.58 -5.09 -5.54
N HIS A 49 -6.19 -5.22 -6.72
CA HIS A 49 -6.98 -4.16 -7.34
C HIS A 49 -8.35 -4.05 -6.66
N ILE A 50 -8.79 -2.83 -6.34
CA ILE A 50 -10.10 -2.51 -5.75
C ILE A 50 -10.70 -1.31 -6.50
N GLY A 51 -11.95 -1.46 -6.93
CA GLY A 51 -12.66 -0.43 -7.71
C GLY A 51 -12.04 -0.25 -9.09
N GLU A 52 -12.24 0.90 -9.73
CA GLU A 52 -11.61 1.19 -11.03
C GLU A 52 -10.13 1.55 -10.86
N ASP A 53 -9.83 2.23 -9.74
CA ASP A 53 -8.71 3.16 -9.67
C ASP A 53 -7.62 2.82 -8.65
N PHE A 54 -7.82 1.83 -7.77
CA PHE A 54 -6.95 1.65 -6.61
C PHE A 54 -6.29 0.27 -6.55
N MET A 55 -5.04 0.26 -6.09
CA MET A 55 -4.31 -0.93 -5.66
C MET A 55 -4.16 -0.88 -4.14
N VAL A 56 -4.55 -1.94 -3.45
CA VAL A 56 -4.58 -1.99 -1.99
C VAL A 56 -3.72 -3.15 -1.47
N LYS A 57 -2.94 -2.90 -0.42
CA LYS A 57 -2.18 -3.93 0.31
C LYS A 57 -2.34 -3.73 1.79
N ASN A 58 -2.51 -4.82 2.55
CA ASN A 58 -2.46 -4.74 4.00
C ASN A 58 -1.03 -4.36 4.44
N ALA A 59 -0.91 -3.30 5.23
CA ALA A 59 0.38 -2.80 5.68
C ALA A 59 1.20 -3.88 6.41
N ASN A 60 0.56 -4.79 7.14
CA ASN A 60 1.26 -5.91 7.80
C ASN A 60 1.97 -6.88 6.83
N LEU A 61 1.61 -6.86 5.55
CA LEU A 61 2.26 -7.67 4.52
C LEU A 61 3.51 -6.99 3.95
N CYS A 62 3.81 -5.75 4.35
CA CYS A 62 5.04 -5.07 3.99
C CYS A 62 6.21 -5.66 4.80
N GLU A 63 7.29 -6.04 4.10
CA GLU A 63 8.46 -6.66 4.73
C GLU A 63 9.07 -5.81 5.84
N VAL A 64 9.07 -4.49 5.68
CA VAL A 64 9.55 -3.56 6.72
C VAL A 64 8.78 -3.72 8.04
N LEU A 65 7.46 -3.92 7.99
CA LEU A 65 6.66 -4.15 9.20
C LEU A 65 6.81 -5.58 9.74
N LYS A 66 6.95 -6.57 8.85
CA LYS A 66 7.28 -7.95 9.26
C LYS A 66 8.60 -8.00 10.02
N ASN A 67 9.63 -7.34 9.51
CA ASN A 67 10.96 -7.29 10.12
C ASN A 67 10.94 -6.52 11.45
N LYS A 68 10.22 -5.40 11.53
CA LYS A 68 10.01 -4.68 12.81
C LYS A 68 9.29 -5.53 13.85
N ARG A 69 8.27 -6.30 13.47
CA ARG A 69 7.57 -7.25 14.36
C ARG A 69 8.52 -8.35 14.85
N GLN A 70 9.32 -8.91 13.95
CA GLN A 70 10.29 -9.95 14.30
C GLN A 70 11.34 -9.41 15.27
N ALA A 71 11.94 -8.25 15.00
CA ALA A 71 12.91 -7.61 15.89
C ALA A 71 12.35 -7.25 17.27
N ARG A 72 11.07 -6.85 17.35
CA ARG A 72 10.38 -6.63 18.63
C ARG A 72 10.22 -7.93 19.41
N ARG A 73 9.81 -9.02 18.75
CA ARG A 73 9.69 -10.35 19.37
C ARG A 73 11.02 -10.86 19.93
N THR A 74 12.12 -10.69 19.20
CA THR A 74 13.45 -11.11 19.70
C THR A 74 13.92 -10.30 20.90
N ARG A 75 13.47 -9.04 21.06
CA ARG A 75 13.81 -8.17 22.20
C ARG A 75 13.01 -8.45 23.48
N THR A 76 11.86 -9.13 23.39
CA THR A 76 11.01 -9.43 24.56
C THR A 76 11.36 -10.77 25.22
N ILE A 77 12.22 -11.57 24.58
CA ILE A 77 12.63 -12.90 25.04
C ILE A 77 14.11 -12.90 25.48
N GLY A 78 14.73 -11.71 25.60
CA GLY A 78 16.10 -11.52 26.05
C GLY A 78 16.15 -10.69 27.32
#